data_AF-Q177K0-F1
#
_entry.id   AF-Q177K0-F1
#
_cell.length_a   1.000
_cell.length_b   1.000
_cell.length_c   1.000
_cell.angle_alpha   90.00
_cell.angle_beta   90.00
_cell.angle_gamma   90.00
#
_symmetry.space_group_name_H-M   'P 1'
#
loop_
_entity.id
_entity.type
_entity.pdbx_description
1 polymer ?
#
loop_
_entity_poly.entity_id
_entity_poly.type
_entity_poly.pdbx_seq_one_letter_code
_entity_poly.pdbx_strand_id
1 'polypeptide(L)'
;MGAAIVPMSFHTVWDMTGSLTASAFGAAYILFDIGMLILNRYILLDPPLIFFMTASVMGMARVTKLTRNQESFTRSWWTWLCFTGAMLACTISVKFVGLFVVMLVGLHTASDLWDVLGDLTKPISYTVKQLVARAVTLIILPIILYATFFYIHLNVLNHSGSGDGFYSSGFQSNLVGNSLYNVSMPREVAYGAVVTLKNHKTGGGYLHSHNHLYPKGFGAKQQQVTTYSHKDENNKWLIKPYNKQTVDNVTLVKHGDLIRFEHIQTKRNLHSHREQAPVTKKHMQVTCYGEEGQGDSNDVWQVQIIGGKDGDIVETVTSRLIFYHYIERCVLTTTAKQLPKWGFEQQEVTCNPNIRDRSAVWNVEDNQFDKLPSVNFQVYAPGFISRFFESHAVMLQGNSGLKPKEGEVTSRPWQWPINYRVS
;
A
#
# COMPACT_ATOMS: atom_id res chain seq x y z
N MET A 1 13.87 7.58 -25.61
CA MET A 1 13.21 8.63 -24.78
C MET A 1 14.19 9.72 -24.39
N GLY A 2 15.34 9.40 -23.76
CA GLY A 2 16.36 10.38 -23.36
C GLY A 2 16.79 11.36 -24.45
N ALA A 3 17.08 10.86 -25.67
CA ALA A 3 17.47 11.71 -26.80
C ALA A 3 16.39 12.73 -27.24
N ALA A 4 15.11 12.45 -26.98
CA ALA A 4 14.01 13.36 -27.34
C ALA A 4 13.87 14.53 -26.34
N ILE A 5 14.47 14.46 -25.16
CA ILE A 5 14.43 15.54 -24.16
C ILE A 5 15.08 16.81 -24.69
N VAL A 6 16.19 16.66 -25.43
CA VAL A 6 16.96 17.78 -26.00
C VAL A 6 16.12 18.62 -26.98
N PRO A 7 15.52 18.05 -28.06
CA PRO A 7 14.68 18.83 -28.97
C PRO A 7 13.39 19.35 -28.32
N MET A 8 12.80 18.62 -27.37
CA MET A 8 11.64 19.13 -26.63
C MET A 8 11.99 20.36 -25.78
N SER A 9 13.17 20.36 -25.17
CA SER A 9 13.66 21.51 -24.38
C SER A 9 13.95 22.70 -25.28
N PHE A 10 14.54 22.47 -26.46
CA PHE A 10 14.72 23.50 -27.48
C PHE A 10 13.38 24.16 -27.84
N HIS A 11 12.37 23.36 -28.18
CA HIS A 11 11.04 23.88 -28.54
C HIS A 11 10.35 24.59 -27.38
N THR A 12 10.50 24.08 -26.15
CA THR A 12 9.93 24.72 -24.95
C THR A 12 10.49 26.12 -24.76
N VAL A 13 11.81 26.29 -24.81
CA VAL A 13 12.47 27.60 -24.66
C VAL A 13 12.12 28.52 -25.83
N TRP A 14 12.05 27.99 -27.06
CA TRP A 14 11.64 28.75 -28.23
C TRP A 14 10.22 29.29 -28.09
N ASP A 15 9.28 28.48 -27.62
CA ASP A 15 7.89 28.89 -27.46
C ASP A 15 7.67 29.88 -26.32
N MET A 16 8.56 29.90 -25.32
CA MET A 16 8.53 30.88 -24.23
C MET A 16 9.23 32.20 -24.57
N THR A 17 10.35 32.16 -25.31
CA THR A 17 11.24 33.33 -25.50
C THR A 17 11.28 33.90 -26.91
N GLY A 18 10.95 33.09 -27.94
CA GLY A 18 11.11 33.45 -29.35
C GLY A 18 12.56 33.62 -29.82
N SER A 19 13.55 33.31 -28.98
CA SER A 19 14.97 33.51 -29.28
C SER A 19 15.66 32.21 -29.66
N LEU A 20 16.31 32.19 -30.83
CA LEU A 20 17.07 31.03 -31.31
C LEU A 20 18.29 30.77 -30.43
N THR A 21 18.97 31.84 -30.00
CA THR A 21 20.19 31.73 -29.18
C THR A 21 19.85 31.11 -27.83
N ALA A 22 18.83 31.61 -27.13
CA ALA A 22 18.39 31.08 -25.84
C ALA A 22 17.98 29.59 -25.95
N SER A 23 17.27 29.23 -27.03
CA SER A 23 16.81 27.86 -27.27
C SER A 23 17.96 26.90 -27.55
N ALA A 24 18.93 27.33 -28.37
CA ALA A 24 20.13 26.55 -28.66
C ALA A 24 20.98 26.34 -27.41
N PHE A 25 21.19 27.38 -26.59
CA PHE A 25 21.91 27.25 -25.31
C PHE A 25 21.19 26.32 -24.35
N GLY A 26 19.87 26.45 -24.16
CA GLY A 26 19.10 25.58 -23.28
C GLY A 26 19.18 24.10 -23.68
N ALA A 27 19.09 23.82 -24.99
CA ALA A 27 19.24 22.46 -25.51
C ALA A 27 20.68 21.92 -25.35
N ALA A 28 21.69 22.77 -25.61
CA ALA A 28 23.09 22.40 -25.45
C ALA A 28 23.44 22.08 -23.99
N TYR A 29 22.93 22.84 -23.03
CA TYR A 29 23.14 22.55 -21.60
C TYR A 29 22.65 21.15 -21.23
N ILE A 30 21.47 20.76 -21.69
CA ILE A 30 20.91 19.42 -21.39
C ILE A 30 21.65 18.33 -22.18
N LEU A 31 22.06 18.60 -23.42
CA LEU A 31 22.79 17.64 -24.26
C LEU A 31 24.17 17.29 -23.68
N PHE A 32 24.88 18.29 -23.17
CA PHE A 32 26.22 18.13 -22.59
C PHE A 32 26.22 17.89 -21.08
N ASP A 33 25.04 17.74 -20.46
CA ASP A 33 24.93 17.40 -19.04
C ASP A 33 25.30 15.93 -18.81
N ILE A 34 26.39 15.72 -18.06
CA ILE A 34 26.92 14.39 -17.75
C ILE A 34 25.91 13.57 -16.93
N GLY A 35 25.17 14.20 -16.02
CA GLY A 35 24.15 13.53 -15.21
C GLY A 35 23.02 12.99 -16.07
N MET A 36 22.53 13.78 -17.02
CA MET A 36 21.52 13.37 -18.00
C MET A 36 22.01 12.23 -18.90
N LEU A 37 23.26 12.27 -19.36
CA LEU A 37 23.84 11.18 -20.17
C LEU A 37 23.94 9.87 -19.37
N ILE A 38 24.39 9.94 -18.12
CA ILE A 38 24.48 8.77 -17.23
C ILE A 38 23.10 8.20 -16.96
N LEU A 39 22.12 9.02 -16.55
CA LEU A 39 20.76 8.57 -16.26
C LEU A 39 20.11 7.90 -17.46
N ASN A 40 20.27 8.47 -18.66
CA ASN A 40 19.68 7.93 -19.89
C ASN A 40 20.33 6.67 -20.43
N ARG A 41 21.53 6.31 -19.96
CA ARG A 41 22.27 5.11 -20.42
C ARG A 41 21.77 3.83 -19.74
N TYR A 42 21.29 3.92 -18.50
CA TYR A 42 20.86 2.77 -17.71
C TYR A 42 19.34 2.54 -17.80
N ILE A 43 18.90 1.31 -17.56
CA ILE A 43 17.48 0.95 -17.49
C ILE A 43 16.93 1.39 -16.13
N LEU A 44 16.65 2.69 -16.02
CA LEU A 44 16.08 3.33 -14.84
C LEU A 44 14.67 3.84 -15.14
N LEU A 45 13.91 4.14 -14.08
CA LEU A 45 12.60 4.79 -14.19
C LEU A 45 12.72 6.30 -14.43
N ASP A 46 13.90 6.89 -14.19
CA ASP A 46 14.10 8.34 -14.30
C ASP A 46 14.10 8.85 -15.76
N PRO A 47 14.70 8.17 -16.76
CA PRO A 47 14.59 8.56 -18.17
C PRO A 47 13.15 8.72 -18.72
N PRO A 48 12.23 7.75 -18.56
CA PRO A 48 10.84 7.95 -18.98
C PRO A 48 10.15 9.03 -18.14
N LEU A 49 10.45 9.15 -16.84
CA LEU A 49 9.89 10.21 -15.98
C LEU A 49 10.27 11.60 -16.52
N ILE A 50 11.57 11.87 -16.73
CA ILE A 50 12.04 13.17 -17.23
C ILE A 50 11.50 13.45 -18.63
N PHE A 51 11.42 12.43 -19.48
CA PHE A 51 10.79 12.56 -20.80
C PHE A 51 9.33 13.06 -20.70
N PHE A 52 8.49 12.43 -19.88
CA PHE A 52 7.09 12.86 -19.73
C PHE A 52 6.96 14.21 -19.01
N MET A 53 7.86 14.53 -18.06
CA MET A 53 7.92 15.84 -17.42
C MET A 53 8.22 16.94 -18.44
N THR A 54 9.28 16.79 -19.23
CA THR A 54 9.65 17.76 -20.28
C THR A 54 8.56 17.89 -21.34
N ALA A 55 7.93 16.78 -21.75
CA ALA A 55 6.81 16.80 -22.69
C ALA A 55 5.58 17.55 -22.13
N SER A 56 5.30 17.40 -20.83
CA SER A 56 4.22 18.13 -20.15
C SER A 56 4.48 19.64 -20.12
N VAL A 57 5.72 20.05 -19.83
CA VAL A 57 6.13 21.47 -19.82
C VAL A 57 6.13 22.05 -21.23
N MET A 58 6.57 21.29 -22.25
CA MET A 58 6.49 21.70 -23.65
C MET A 58 5.03 21.92 -24.09
N GLY A 59 4.13 20.99 -23.73
CA GLY A 59 2.70 21.11 -23.99
C GLY A 59 2.09 22.35 -23.32
N MET A 60 2.45 22.61 -22.07
CA MET A 60 2.06 23.81 -21.32
C MET A 60 2.51 25.10 -22.05
N ALA A 61 3.78 25.19 -22.46
CA ALA A 61 4.29 26.36 -23.18
C ALA A 61 3.56 26.58 -24.52
N ARG A 62 3.28 25.50 -25.27
CA ARG A 62 2.52 25.54 -26.53
C ARG A 62 1.09 26.01 -26.34
N VAL A 63 0.37 25.47 -25.36
CA VAL A 63 -1.01 25.87 -25.04
C VAL A 63 -1.06 27.35 -24.66
N THR A 64 -0.09 27.81 -23.87
CA THR A 64 0.03 29.22 -23.46
C THR A 64 0.23 30.14 -24.66
N LYS A 65 1.18 29.80 -25.55
CA LYS A 65 1.46 30.55 -26.78
C LYS A 65 0.22 30.67 -27.67
N LEU A 66 -0.47 29.55 -27.92
CA LEU A 66 -1.70 29.53 -28.72
C LEU A 66 -2.82 30.33 -28.06
N THR A 67 -2.91 30.32 -26.73
CA THR A 67 -3.90 31.12 -25.98
C THR A 67 -3.61 32.61 -26.12
N ARG A 68 -2.35 33.04 -25.98
CA ARG A 68 -1.90 34.43 -26.14
C ARG A 68 -2.09 34.95 -27.57
N ASN A 69 -1.84 34.12 -28.57
CA ASN A 69 -2.08 34.44 -29.98
C ASN A 69 -3.57 34.46 -30.38
N GLN A 70 -4.48 34.31 -29.41
CA GLN A 70 -5.93 34.27 -29.62
C GLN A 70 -6.42 33.08 -30.46
N GLU A 71 -5.61 32.04 -30.65
CA GLU A 71 -5.94 30.80 -31.37
C GLU A 71 -6.59 29.74 -30.46
N SER A 72 -7.32 30.21 -29.45
CA SER A 72 -7.99 29.34 -28.49
C SER A 72 -9.13 28.54 -29.13
N PHE A 73 -9.34 27.31 -28.66
CA PHE A 73 -10.35 26.37 -29.18
C PHE A 73 -10.14 25.91 -30.63
N THR A 74 -9.01 26.23 -31.25
CA THR A 74 -8.60 25.64 -32.54
C THR A 74 -8.29 24.15 -32.38
N ARG A 75 -8.29 23.40 -33.49
CA ARG A 75 -7.86 21.98 -33.48
C ARG A 75 -6.45 21.82 -32.91
N SER A 76 -5.54 22.72 -33.28
CA SER A 76 -4.17 22.77 -32.75
C SER A 76 -4.16 22.93 -31.22
N TRP A 77 -4.91 23.90 -30.70
CA TRP A 77 -5.01 24.14 -29.26
C TRP A 77 -5.54 22.91 -28.50
N TRP A 78 -6.61 22.27 -29.00
CA TRP A 78 -7.13 21.04 -28.41
C TRP A 78 -6.13 19.89 -28.46
N THR A 79 -5.41 19.70 -29.57
CA THR A 79 -4.40 18.64 -29.67
C THR A 79 -3.28 18.83 -28.65
N TRP A 80 -2.76 20.05 -28.48
CA TRP A 80 -1.71 20.34 -27.49
C TRP A 80 -2.20 20.29 -26.05
N LEU A 81 -3.47 20.65 -25.82
CA LEU A 81 -4.07 20.59 -24.50
C LEU A 81 -4.32 19.13 -24.07
N CYS A 82 -4.87 18.30 -24.95
CA CYS A 82 -5.02 16.85 -24.72
C CYS A 82 -3.66 16.16 -24.60
N PHE A 83 -2.67 16.56 -25.41
CA PHE A 83 -1.30 16.08 -25.31
C PHE A 83 -0.70 16.38 -23.93
N THR A 84 -0.84 17.62 -23.44
CA THR A 84 -0.39 18.01 -22.08
C THR A 84 -1.06 17.12 -21.02
N GLY A 85 -2.38 16.94 -21.08
CA GLY A 85 -3.10 16.07 -20.16
C GLY A 85 -2.61 14.62 -20.19
N ALA A 86 -2.39 14.05 -21.37
CA ALA A 86 -1.87 12.70 -21.53
C ALA A 86 -0.44 12.55 -20.97
N MET A 87 0.44 13.53 -21.24
CA MET A 87 1.80 13.52 -20.70
C MET A 87 1.83 13.66 -19.18
N LEU A 88 0.94 14.47 -18.58
CA LEU A 88 0.78 14.56 -17.13
C LEU A 88 0.36 13.21 -16.53
N ALA A 89 -0.59 12.52 -17.17
CA ALA A 89 -1.02 11.18 -16.76
C ALA A 89 0.14 10.19 -16.75
N CYS A 90 0.91 10.13 -17.84
CA CYS A 90 2.09 9.29 -17.95
C CYS A 90 3.14 9.64 -16.90
N THR A 91 3.34 10.93 -16.60
CA THR A 91 4.31 11.39 -15.59
C THR A 91 3.98 10.84 -14.20
N ILE A 92 2.72 11.00 -13.74
CA ILE A 92 2.26 10.50 -12.43
C ILE A 92 2.35 8.96 -12.39
N SER A 93 2.03 8.30 -13.51
CA SER A 93 2.02 6.84 -13.63
C SER A 93 3.42 6.22 -13.53
N VAL A 94 4.47 6.94 -13.91
CA VAL A 94 5.86 6.47 -13.75
C VAL A 94 6.32 6.61 -12.31
N LYS A 95 6.11 7.77 -11.68
CA LYS A 95 6.55 8.04 -10.30
C LYS A 95 5.76 9.20 -9.68
N PHE A 96 5.44 9.10 -8.39
CA PHE A 96 4.70 10.16 -7.67
C PHE A 96 5.43 11.50 -7.55
N VAL A 97 6.74 11.56 -7.82
CA VAL A 97 7.47 12.83 -8.01
C VAL A 97 6.84 13.68 -9.14
N GLY A 98 6.18 13.04 -10.11
CA GLY A 98 5.41 13.71 -11.17
C GLY A 98 4.32 14.65 -10.68
N LEU A 99 3.84 14.50 -9.43
CA LEU A 99 2.88 15.41 -8.81
C LEU A 99 3.38 16.87 -8.79
N PHE A 100 4.70 17.09 -8.67
CA PHE A 100 5.27 18.43 -8.69
C PHE A 100 5.12 19.11 -10.07
N VAL A 101 5.19 18.34 -11.16
CA VAL A 101 4.96 18.89 -12.51
C VAL A 101 3.48 19.16 -12.74
N VAL A 102 2.58 18.33 -12.21
CA VAL A 102 1.13 18.60 -12.21
C VAL A 102 0.85 19.91 -11.47
N MET A 103 1.48 20.12 -10.32
CA MET A 103 1.36 21.37 -9.55
C MET A 103 1.90 22.57 -10.35
N LEU A 104 3.07 22.44 -10.99
CA LEU A 104 3.65 23.50 -11.83
C LEU A 104 2.71 23.88 -12.98
N VAL A 105 2.22 22.89 -13.74
CA VAL A 105 1.28 23.12 -14.86
C VAL A 105 -0.05 23.67 -14.35
N GLY A 106 -0.50 23.24 -13.18
CA GLY A 106 -1.70 23.75 -12.52
C GLY A 106 -1.58 25.23 -12.11
N LEU A 107 -0.47 25.61 -11.49
CA LEU A 107 -0.18 27.00 -11.11
C LEU A 107 -0.04 27.89 -12.36
N HIS A 108 0.67 27.41 -13.39
CA HIS A 108 0.78 28.13 -14.65
C HIS A 108 -0.60 28.28 -15.32
N THR A 109 -1.43 27.24 -15.30
CA THR A 109 -2.79 27.28 -15.83
C THR A 109 -3.67 28.28 -15.07
N ALA A 110 -3.52 28.36 -13.75
CA ALA A 110 -4.22 29.35 -12.93
C ALA A 110 -3.78 30.78 -13.30
N SER A 111 -2.48 31.00 -13.51
CA SER A 111 -1.94 32.29 -13.99
C SER A 111 -2.49 32.65 -15.36
N ASP A 112 -2.51 31.71 -16.31
CA ASP A 112 -3.08 31.94 -17.64
C ASP A 112 -4.57 32.28 -17.59
N LEU A 113 -5.33 31.58 -16.73
CA LEU A 113 -6.76 31.85 -16.55
C LEU A 113 -7.00 33.22 -15.90
N TRP A 114 -6.10 33.65 -15.02
CA TRP A 114 -6.10 35.00 -14.46
C TRP A 114 -5.88 36.06 -15.54
N ASP A 115 -4.90 35.86 -16.42
CA ASP A 115 -4.64 36.76 -17.56
C ASP A 115 -5.84 36.81 -18.52
N VAL A 116 -6.47 35.66 -18.79
CA VAL A 116 -7.68 35.58 -19.63
C VAL A 116 -8.88 36.27 -18.97
N LEU A 117 -9.01 36.20 -17.64
CA LEU A 117 -10.04 36.92 -16.89
C LEU A 117 -9.81 38.43 -16.90
N GLY A 118 -8.55 38.87 -16.89
CA GLY A 118 -8.15 40.28 -16.96
C GLY A 118 -8.37 40.92 -18.33
N ASP A 119 -8.55 40.12 -19.39
CA ASP A 119 -8.84 40.61 -20.75
C ASP A 119 -10.30 41.08 -20.87
N LEU A 120 -10.53 42.37 -20.61
CA LEU A 120 -11.85 43.01 -20.68
C LEU A 120 -12.46 43.04 -22.09
N THR A 121 -11.69 42.68 -23.13
CA THR A 121 -12.22 42.62 -24.50
C THR A 121 -13.14 41.41 -24.73
N LYS A 122 -13.06 40.40 -23.86
CA LYS A 122 -13.79 39.14 -24.00
C LYS A 122 -14.89 39.00 -22.95
N PRO A 123 -16.02 38.36 -23.31
CA PRO A 123 -17.07 38.09 -22.34
C PRO A 123 -16.62 37.03 -21.32
N ILE A 124 -17.16 37.10 -20.10
CA ILE A 124 -16.89 36.13 -19.01
C ILE A 124 -17.15 34.67 -19.45
N SER A 125 -18.10 34.47 -20.37
CA SER A 125 -18.39 33.14 -20.94
C SER A 125 -17.18 32.51 -21.64
N TYR A 126 -16.26 33.30 -22.20
CA TYR A 126 -15.00 32.81 -22.76
C TYR A 126 -14.10 32.22 -21.67
N THR A 127 -13.96 32.91 -20.54
CA THR A 127 -13.17 32.45 -19.38
C THR A 127 -13.75 31.17 -18.79
N VAL A 128 -15.08 31.07 -18.68
CA VAL A 128 -15.75 29.83 -18.22
C VAL A 128 -15.48 28.67 -19.19
N LYS A 129 -15.57 28.89 -20.50
CA LYS A 129 -15.23 27.86 -21.50
C LYS A 129 -13.77 27.42 -21.39
N GLN A 130 -12.84 28.35 -21.18
CA GLN A 130 -11.41 28.04 -20.96
C GLN A 130 -11.21 27.20 -19.69
N LEU A 131 -11.85 27.58 -18.59
CA LEU A 131 -11.79 26.83 -17.33
C LEU A 131 -12.31 25.39 -17.51
N VAL A 132 -13.49 25.22 -18.12
CA VAL A 132 -14.09 23.90 -18.34
C VAL A 132 -13.21 23.05 -19.26
N ALA A 133 -12.74 23.61 -20.38
CA ALA A 133 -11.87 22.89 -21.30
C ALA A 133 -10.58 22.40 -20.60
N ARG A 134 -9.91 23.29 -19.86
CA ARG A 134 -8.69 22.94 -19.13
C ARG A 134 -8.96 21.97 -17.98
N ALA A 135 -10.09 22.06 -17.27
CA ALA A 135 -10.45 21.11 -16.22
C ALA A 135 -10.70 19.69 -16.79
N VAL A 136 -11.41 19.59 -17.91
CA VAL A 136 -11.66 18.31 -18.57
C VAL A 136 -10.36 17.65 -19.05
N THR A 137 -9.44 18.41 -19.65
CA THR A 137 -8.23 17.86 -20.24
C THR A 137 -7.04 17.75 -19.28
N LEU A 138 -6.91 18.62 -18.28
CA LEU A 138 -5.77 18.64 -17.34
C LEU A 138 -6.09 18.00 -15.99
N ILE A 139 -7.36 17.64 -15.72
CA ILE A 139 -7.76 16.91 -14.50
C ILE A 139 -8.44 15.59 -14.87
N ILE A 140 -9.58 15.64 -15.57
CA ILE A 140 -10.39 14.44 -15.82
C ILE A 140 -9.66 13.45 -16.73
N LEU A 141 -9.11 13.90 -17.85
CA LEU A 141 -8.37 13.05 -18.79
C LEU A 141 -7.17 12.35 -18.12
N PRO A 142 -6.28 13.04 -17.36
CA PRO A 142 -5.20 12.37 -16.64
C PRO A 142 -5.68 11.31 -15.65
N ILE A 143 -6.76 11.57 -14.91
CA ILE A 143 -7.32 10.60 -13.96
C ILE A 143 -7.81 9.34 -14.70
N ILE A 144 -8.52 9.50 -15.82
CA ILE A 144 -9.01 8.38 -16.63
C ILE A 144 -7.85 7.56 -17.18
N LEU A 145 -6.83 8.21 -17.75
CA LEU A 145 -5.65 7.53 -18.29
C LEU A 145 -4.87 6.79 -17.19
N TYR A 146 -4.68 7.44 -16.04
CA TYR A 146 -4.03 6.84 -14.87
C TYR A 146 -4.77 5.58 -14.39
N ALA A 147 -6.10 5.66 -14.24
CA ALA A 147 -6.92 4.50 -13.88
C ALA A 147 -6.85 3.40 -14.95
N THR A 148 -6.80 3.76 -16.24
CA THR A 148 -6.66 2.81 -17.35
C THR A 148 -5.32 2.07 -17.31
N PHE A 149 -4.22 2.77 -17.02
CA PHE A 149 -2.92 2.13 -16.85
C PHE A 149 -2.89 1.15 -15.69
N PHE A 150 -3.52 1.50 -14.56
CA PHE A 150 -3.68 0.56 -13.44
C PHE A 150 -4.60 -0.62 -13.76
N TYR A 151 -5.64 -0.41 -14.57
CA TYR A 151 -6.48 -1.50 -15.07
C TYR A 151 -5.67 -2.49 -15.92
N ILE A 152 -4.85 -1.98 -16.85
CA ILE A 152 -3.92 -2.81 -17.63
C ILE A 152 -2.93 -3.52 -16.69
N HIS A 153 -2.32 -2.80 -15.75
CA HIS A 153 -1.36 -3.36 -14.80
C HIS A 153 -1.94 -4.54 -14.00
N LEU A 154 -3.12 -4.37 -13.40
CA LEU A 154 -3.77 -5.37 -12.55
C LEU A 154 -4.36 -6.56 -13.32
N ASN A 155 -4.59 -6.40 -14.63
CA ASN A 155 -5.04 -7.49 -15.51
C ASN A 155 -3.86 -8.28 -16.10
N VAL A 156 -2.77 -7.60 -16.45
CA VAL A 156 -1.57 -8.24 -16.97
C VAL A 156 -0.83 -8.98 -15.86
N LEU A 157 -0.69 -8.37 -14.67
CA LEU A 157 -0.05 -8.99 -13.51
C LEU A 157 -1.09 -9.71 -12.65
N ASN A 158 -1.65 -10.78 -13.20
CA ASN A 158 -2.65 -11.60 -12.54
C ASN A 158 -2.09 -12.86 -11.87
N HIS A 159 -0.76 -13.02 -11.77
CA HIS A 159 -0.12 -14.16 -11.10
C HIS A 159 0.40 -13.78 -9.71
N SER A 160 0.43 -14.76 -8.80
CA SER A 160 1.01 -14.62 -7.46
C SER A 160 2.52 -14.37 -7.51
N GLY A 161 3.04 -13.64 -6.54
CA GLY A 161 4.47 -13.40 -6.38
C GLY A 161 4.80 -12.96 -4.96
N SER A 162 6.08 -12.83 -4.60
CA SER A 162 6.50 -12.58 -3.21
C SER A 162 5.88 -11.33 -2.57
N GLY A 163 5.49 -10.32 -3.37
CA GLY A 163 4.89 -9.07 -2.89
C GLY A 163 3.38 -9.11 -2.62
N ASP A 164 2.69 -10.21 -2.91
CA ASP A 164 1.24 -10.31 -2.72
C ASP A 164 0.81 -10.27 -1.24
N GLY A 165 1.70 -10.67 -0.33
CA GLY A 165 1.51 -10.73 1.11
C GLY A 165 1.05 -9.43 1.77
N PHE A 166 1.37 -8.28 1.19
CA PHE A 166 0.97 -6.96 1.69
C PHE A 166 -0.48 -6.58 1.35
N TYR A 167 -1.11 -7.32 0.44
CA TYR A 167 -2.50 -7.14 0.03
C TYR A 167 -3.45 -8.00 0.85
N SER A 168 -4.72 -7.59 0.90
CA SER A 168 -5.81 -8.32 1.55
C SER A 168 -6.02 -9.70 0.94
N SER A 169 -6.62 -10.60 1.72
CA SER A 169 -7.00 -11.94 1.28
C SER A 169 -7.88 -11.92 0.03
N GLY A 170 -8.83 -10.97 -0.04
CA GLY A 170 -9.69 -10.81 -1.22
C GLY A 170 -8.91 -10.37 -2.45
N PHE A 171 -7.95 -9.46 -2.34
CA PHE A 171 -7.11 -9.10 -3.48
C PHE A 171 -6.29 -10.30 -3.96
N GLN A 172 -5.72 -11.08 -3.03
CA GLN A 172 -4.89 -12.25 -3.34
C GLN A 172 -5.69 -13.38 -4.00
N SER A 173 -6.98 -13.53 -3.71
CA SER A 173 -7.81 -14.58 -4.33
C SER A 173 -8.03 -14.39 -5.84
N ASN A 174 -7.76 -13.19 -6.37
CA ASN A 174 -7.76 -12.92 -7.81
C ASN A 174 -6.45 -13.28 -8.52
N LEU A 175 -5.39 -13.62 -7.78
CA LEU A 175 -4.07 -13.90 -8.33
C LEU A 175 -3.91 -15.40 -8.62
N VAL A 176 -3.76 -15.76 -9.90
CA VAL A 176 -3.49 -17.12 -10.36
C VAL A 176 -2.23 -17.66 -9.70
N GLY A 177 -2.33 -18.86 -9.11
CA GLY A 177 -1.22 -19.51 -8.40
C GLY A 177 -1.11 -19.14 -6.92
N ASN A 178 -1.95 -18.25 -6.39
CA ASN A 178 -2.03 -18.03 -4.95
C ASN A 178 -2.74 -19.22 -4.27
N SER A 179 -2.40 -19.51 -3.00
CA SER A 179 -3.08 -20.55 -2.22
C SER A 179 -4.55 -20.23 -1.89
N LEU A 180 -5.06 -19.05 -2.25
CA LEU A 180 -6.48 -18.67 -2.13
C LEU A 180 -7.19 -18.63 -3.50
N TYR A 181 -6.46 -18.86 -4.59
CA TYR A 181 -7.03 -18.82 -5.92
C TYR A 181 -7.85 -20.09 -6.19
N ASN A 182 -9.16 -19.91 -6.40
CA ASN A 182 -10.09 -21.00 -6.69
C ASN A 182 -10.06 -22.12 -5.62
N VAL A 183 -9.83 -21.76 -4.36
CA VAL A 183 -9.78 -22.73 -3.26
C VAL A 183 -11.17 -22.95 -2.69
N SER A 184 -11.45 -24.24 -2.47
CA SER A 184 -12.57 -24.70 -1.67
C SER A 184 -12.08 -24.98 -0.26
N MET A 185 -12.60 -24.24 0.71
CA MET A 185 -12.27 -24.41 2.13
C MET A 185 -13.53 -24.25 2.99
N PRO A 186 -13.58 -24.78 4.22
CA PRO A 186 -14.74 -24.64 5.08
C PRO A 186 -15.08 -23.16 5.34
N ARG A 187 -16.35 -22.80 5.13
CA ARG A 187 -16.85 -21.44 5.41
C ARG A 187 -16.85 -21.13 6.90
N GLU A 188 -17.29 -22.09 7.69
CA GLU A 188 -17.46 -21.96 9.13
C GLU A 188 -16.20 -22.45 9.84
N VAL A 189 -15.83 -21.78 10.93
CA VAL A 189 -14.68 -22.15 11.73
C VAL A 189 -15.13 -23.03 12.89
N ALA A 190 -14.55 -24.22 13.00
CA ALA A 190 -14.81 -25.16 14.09
C ALA A 190 -13.66 -25.23 15.08
N TYR A 191 -13.96 -25.65 16.31
CA TYR A 191 -12.93 -26.07 17.25
C TYR A 191 -12.17 -27.28 16.71
N GLY A 192 -10.85 -27.27 16.85
CA GLY A 192 -9.96 -28.24 16.24
C GLY A 192 -9.53 -27.90 14.81
N ALA A 193 -10.04 -26.82 14.23
CA ALA A 193 -9.59 -26.33 12.93
C ALA A 193 -8.19 -25.71 13.03
N VAL A 194 -7.39 -25.93 11.99
CA VAL A 194 -6.12 -25.23 11.79
C VAL A 194 -6.39 -24.01 10.92
N VAL A 195 -6.11 -22.83 11.46
CA VAL A 195 -6.38 -21.55 10.81
C VAL A 195 -5.12 -20.73 10.61
N THR A 196 -5.16 -19.81 9.66
CA THR A 196 -4.22 -18.69 9.60
C THR A 196 -4.98 -17.39 9.86
N LEU A 197 -4.42 -16.55 10.73
CA LEU A 197 -5.00 -15.25 11.07
C LEU A 197 -4.24 -14.17 10.34
N LYS A 198 -4.94 -13.31 9.61
CA LYS A 198 -4.37 -12.14 8.95
C LYS A 198 -4.93 -10.87 9.56
N ASN A 199 -4.07 -9.87 9.69
CA ASN A 199 -4.52 -8.57 10.18
C ASN A 199 -5.13 -7.75 9.03
N HIS A 200 -6.27 -7.11 9.29
CA HIS A 200 -7.02 -6.34 8.27
C HIS A 200 -6.41 -4.95 7.99
N LYS A 201 -5.45 -4.50 8.80
CA LYS A 201 -4.72 -3.25 8.52
C LYS A 201 -4.03 -3.34 7.15
N THR A 202 -3.95 -2.22 6.43
CA THR A 202 -3.16 -2.14 5.19
C THR A 202 -1.72 -2.61 5.47
N GLY A 203 -1.19 -3.49 4.61
CA GLY A 203 0.13 -4.11 4.82
C GLY A 203 0.24 -4.94 6.11
N GLY A 204 -0.89 -5.39 6.67
CA GLY A 204 -0.95 -6.28 7.82
C GLY A 204 -0.48 -7.69 7.45
N GLY A 205 0.32 -8.30 8.33
CA GLY A 205 0.82 -9.66 8.14
C GLY A 205 -0.07 -10.74 8.77
N TYR A 206 0.36 -11.98 8.59
CA TYR A 206 -0.15 -13.16 9.29
C TYR A 206 0.36 -13.20 10.71
N LEU A 207 -0.48 -13.60 11.67
CA LEU A 207 -0.01 -13.93 13.01
C LEU A 207 0.99 -15.08 12.92
N HIS A 208 2.20 -14.83 13.41
CA HIS A 208 3.36 -15.68 13.18
C HIS A 208 4.10 -15.94 14.49
N SER A 209 4.70 -17.12 14.61
CA SER A 209 5.58 -17.44 15.72
C SER A 209 6.66 -18.42 15.31
N HIS A 210 7.84 -18.32 15.92
CA HIS A 210 9.01 -19.16 15.61
C HIS A 210 9.80 -19.45 16.89
N ASN A 211 10.69 -20.44 16.87
CA ASN A 211 11.41 -20.93 18.06
C ASN A 211 12.35 -19.93 18.78
N HIS A 212 12.45 -18.69 18.31
CA HIS A 212 13.29 -17.67 18.94
C HIS A 212 12.56 -17.02 20.11
N LEU A 213 13.28 -16.79 21.21
CA LEU A 213 12.76 -16.14 22.40
C LEU A 213 13.03 -14.63 22.34
N TYR A 214 12.23 -13.83 23.04
CA TYR A 214 12.57 -12.42 23.25
C TYR A 214 13.92 -12.29 23.99
N PRO A 215 14.81 -11.40 23.55
CA PRO A 215 16.11 -11.21 24.18
C PRO A 215 15.98 -10.54 25.55
N LYS A 216 17.03 -10.68 26.38
CA LYS A 216 17.09 -10.05 27.70
C LYS A 216 16.90 -8.53 27.58
N GLY A 217 16.02 -7.97 28.41
CA GLY A 217 15.67 -6.54 28.41
C GLY A 217 14.47 -6.16 27.54
N PHE A 218 13.89 -7.11 26.80
CA PHE A 218 12.70 -6.89 25.97
C PHE A 218 11.50 -7.70 26.47
N GLY A 219 11.22 -7.62 27.77
CA GLY A 219 10.15 -8.36 28.44
C GLY A 219 10.53 -9.80 28.77
N ALA A 220 9.54 -10.67 28.78
CA ALA A 220 9.65 -12.04 29.26
C ALA A 220 10.45 -12.85 28.25
N LYS A 221 11.33 -13.73 28.74
CA LYS A 221 12.14 -14.62 27.89
C LYS A 221 11.31 -15.81 27.39
N GLN A 222 10.24 -15.51 26.67
CA GLN A 222 9.29 -16.44 26.06
C GLN A 222 9.36 -16.35 24.53
N GLN A 223 8.66 -17.27 23.84
CA GLN A 223 8.71 -17.38 22.39
C GLN A 223 8.08 -16.15 21.72
N GLN A 224 8.73 -15.65 20.68
CA GLN A 224 8.31 -14.44 19.97
C GLN A 224 7.02 -14.67 19.18
N VAL A 225 6.15 -13.66 19.22
CA VAL A 225 4.97 -13.56 18.35
C VAL A 225 5.07 -12.27 17.56
N THR A 226 4.87 -12.37 16.26
CA THR A 226 5.05 -11.28 15.30
C THR A 226 3.95 -11.32 14.26
N THR A 227 3.93 -10.34 13.35
CA THR A 227 3.26 -10.54 12.07
C THR A 227 4.26 -10.67 10.94
N TYR A 228 4.08 -11.71 10.13
CA TYR A 228 4.90 -12.00 8.97
C TYR A 228 4.12 -11.77 7.68
N SER A 229 4.75 -11.17 6.65
CA SER A 229 4.07 -10.79 5.41
C SER A 229 3.80 -11.97 4.48
N HIS A 230 4.55 -13.07 4.60
CA HIS A 230 4.46 -14.20 3.68
C HIS A 230 3.76 -15.40 4.31
N LYS A 231 3.23 -16.28 3.45
CA LYS A 231 2.62 -17.54 3.87
C LYS A 231 3.72 -18.51 4.30
N ASP A 232 3.56 -19.08 5.48
CA ASP A 232 4.52 -19.97 6.12
C ASP A 232 3.77 -20.99 7.00
N GLU A 233 4.36 -22.16 7.21
CA GLU A 233 3.82 -23.17 8.13
C GLU A 233 3.76 -22.66 9.59
N ASN A 234 4.63 -21.73 9.95
CA ASN A 234 4.64 -21.02 11.23
C ASN A 234 3.53 -19.96 11.38
N ASN A 235 2.66 -19.82 10.38
CA ASN A 235 1.45 -18.99 10.47
C ASN A 235 0.22 -19.80 10.90
N LYS A 236 0.36 -21.12 11.12
CA LYS A 236 -0.75 -22.03 11.41
C LYS A 236 -1.03 -22.14 12.90
N TRP A 237 -2.28 -21.90 13.27
CA TRP A 237 -2.78 -21.93 14.63
C TRP A 237 -3.95 -22.89 14.76
N LEU A 238 -3.94 -23.74 15.78
CA LEU A 238 -5.04 -24.62 16.14
C LEU A 238 -5.98 -23.88 17.10
N ILE A 239 -7.27 -23.82 16.77
CA ILE A 239 -8.28 -23.25 17.68
C ILE A 239 -8.78 -24.33 18.63
N LYS A 240 -8.63 -24.08 19.94
CA LYS A 240 -9.13 -24.97 21.00
C LYS A 240 -10.14 -24.24 21.90
N PRO A 241 -11.10 -24.97 22.52
CA PRO A 241 -11.86 -24.42 23.62
C PRO A 241 -10.94 -24.06 24.79
N TYR A 242 -11.27 -23.02 25.56
CA TYR A 242 -10.43 -22.59 26.68
C TYR A 242 -10.23 -23.66 27.78
N ASN A 243 -11.15 -24.62 27.90
CA ASN A 243 -11.22 -25.61 28.98
C ASN A 243 -10.96 -27.06 28.55
N LYS A 244 -10.74 -27.33 27.26
CA LYS A 244 -10.58 -28.70 26.72
C LYS A 244 -9.45 -28.73 25.69
N GLN A 245 -8.66 -29.81 25.71
CA GLN A 245 -7.58 -30.02 24.74
C GLN A 245 -8.08 -30.55 23.39
N THR A 246 -9.15 -31.34 23.40
CA THR A 246 -9.76 -31.94 22.21
C THR A 246 -11.27 -31.76 22.24
N VAL A 247 -11.87 -31.79 21.05
CA VAL A 247 -13.33 -31.77 20.88
C VAL A 247 -13.76 -32.99 20.08
N ASP A 248 -14.63 -33.81 20.68
CA ASP A 248 -15.04 -35.08 20.07
C ASP A 248 -16.01 -34.86 18.89
N ASN A 249 -16.87 -33.85 19.01
CA ASN A 249 -17.89 -33.49 18.01
C ASN A 249 -17.54 -32.17 17.30
N VAL A 250 -18.01 -32.02 16.06
CA VAL A 250 -17.86 -30.76 15.31
C VAL A 250 -18.65 -29.67 16.04
N THR A 251 -17.93 -28.73 16.65
CA THR A 251 -18.49 -27.59 17.36
C THR A 251 -17.97 -26.33 16.71
N LEU A 252 -18.87 -25.45 16.28
CA LEU A 252 -18.52 -24.19 15.62
C LEU A 252 -18.11 -23.14 16.65
N VAL A 253 -17.14 -22.29 16.27
CA VAL A 253 -16.71 -21.13 17.06
C VAL A 253 -17.70 -20.00 16.84
N LYS A 254 -18.22 -19.43 17.92
CA LYS A 254 -19.24 -18.39 17.89
C LYS A 254 -18.76 -17.08 18.49
N HIS A 255 -19.50 -16.00 18.21
CA HIS A 255 -19.32 -14.72 18.87
C HIS A 255 -19.40 -14.88 20.40
N GLY A 256 -18.42 -14.32 21.11
CA GLY A 256 -18.35 -14.33 22.58
C GLY A 256 -17.65 -15.55 23.17
N ASP A 257 -17.30 -16.55 22.36
CA ASP A 257 -16.64 -17.76 22.82
C ASP A 257 -15.22 -17.50 23.36
N LEU A 258 -14.85 -18.26 24.40
CA LEU A 258 -13.51 -18.28 24.97
C LEU A 258 -12.68 -19.40 24.35
N ILE A 259 -11.56 -19.02 23.73
CA ILE A 259 -10.71 -19.91 22.96
C ILE A 259 -9.25 -19.82 23.40
N ARG A 260 -8.46 -20.80 22.97
CA ARG A 260 -6.99 -20.78 22.99
C ARG A 260 -6.48 -21.00 21.57
N PHE A 261 -5.42 -20.28 21.21
CA PHE A 261 -4.68 -20.51 19.98
C PHE A 261 -3.40 -21.27 20.31
N GLU A 262 -3.25 -22.48 19.79
CA GLU A 262 -2.00 -23.22 19.88
C GLU A 262 -1.25 -23.11 18.55
N HIS A 263 0.01 -22.70 18.61
CA HIS A 263 0.88 -22.66 17.45
C HIS A 263 1.25 -24.08 17.00
N ILE A 264 0.93 -24.44 15.76
CA ILE A 264 1.05 -25.83 15.27
C ILE A 264 2.48 -26.37 15.36
N GLN A 265 3.47 -25.56 14.98
CA GLN A 265 4.85 -26.00 14.87
C GLN A 265 5.54 -26.13 16.24
N THR A 266 5.22 -25.25 17.19
CA THR A 266 5.91 -25.22 18.49
C THR A 266 5.06 -25.72 19.65
N LYS A 267 3.78 -26.03 19.40
CA LYS A 267 2.82 -26.55 20.38
C LYS A 267 2.65 -25.65 21.62
N ARG A 268 2.88 -24.34 21.45
CA ARG A 268 2.74 -23.33 22.50
C ARG A 268 1.49 -22.51 22.29
N ASN A 269 0.90 -22.02 23.37
CA ASN A 269 -0.29 -21.19 23.34
C ASN A 269 0.05 -19.72 23.15
N LEU A 270 -0.80 -19.00 22.40
CA LEU A 270 -0.77 -17.54 22.34
C LEU A 270 -1.12 -16.97 23.72
N HIS A 271 -0.22 -16.15 24.26
CA HIS A 271 -0.22 -15.72 25.64
C HIS A 271 -0.02 -14.20 25.74
N SER A 272 -0.59 -13.57 26.78
CA SER A 272 -0.26 -12.19 27.13
C SER A 272 -0.23 -11.98 28.62
N HIS A 273 0.65 -11.10 29.09
CA HIS A 273 0.89 -10.85 30.50
C HIS A 273 1.27 -9.38 30.73
N ARG A 274 1.32 -8.96 32.00
CA ARG A 274 1.61 -7.56 32.41
C ARG A 274 3.06 -7.10 32.24
N GLU A 275 3.75 -7.56 31.21
CA GLU A 275 5.03 -6.98 30.83
C GLU A 275 4.85 -6.09 29.60
N GLN A 276 5.73 -5.10 29.47
CA GLN A 276 5.66 -4.14 28.38
C GLN A 276 6.07 -4.78 27.06
N ALA A 277 5.36 -4.44 25.99
CA ALA A 277 5.74 -4.82 24.64
C ALA A 277 7.17 -4.35 24.27
N PRO A 278 7.87 -5.06 23.37
CA PRO A 278 9.29 -4.83 23.08
C PRO A 278 9.57 -3.43 22.54
N VAL A 279 8.71 -2.87 21.70
CA VAL A 279 8.86 -1.55 21.07
C VAL A 279 7.78 -0.59 21.55
N THR A 280 6.52 -1.04 21.63
CA THR A 280 5.39 -0.17 22.02
C THR A 280 5.10 -0.27 23.52
N LYS A 281 5.90 0.43 24.33
CA LYS A 281 5.89 0.33 25.81
C LYS A 281 4.56 0.59 26.53
N LYS A 282 3.58 1.21 25.85
CA LYS A 282 2.22 1.42 26.38
C LYS A 282 1.33 0.16 26.29
N HIS A 283 1.73 -0.82 25.50
CA HIS A 283 0.99 -2.07 25.31
C HIS A 283 1.63 -3.19 26.12
N MET A 284 0.86 -4.27 26.32
CA MET A 284 1.35 -5.49 26.93
C MET A 284 1.99 -6.41 25.89
N GLN A 285 2.97 -7.18 26.33
CA GLN A 285 3.68 -8.15 25.52
C GLN A 285 2.76 -9.33 25.17
N VAL A 286 2.86 -9.79 23.93
CA VAL A 286 2.23 -11.03 23.47
C VAL A 286 3.34 -12.02 23.12
N THR A 287 3.21 -13.25 23.58
CA THR A 287 4.22 -14.30 23.47
C THR A 287 3.57 -15.64 23.16
N CYS A 288 4.39 -16.65 22.93
CA CYS A 288 3.98 -18.06 22.96
C CYS A 288 4.50 -18.72 24.24
N TYR A 289 3.59 -19.25 25.06
CA TYR A 289 3.88 -19.87 26.36
C TYR A 289 3.26 -21.27 26.48
N GLY A 290 3.72 -22.05 27.46
CA GLY A 290 3.28 -23.43 27.65
C GLY A 290 3.97 -24.43 26.73
N GLU A 291 3.56 -25.69 26.85
CA GLU A 291 4.06 -26.84 26.08
C GLU A 291 2.90 -27.81 25.79
N GLU A 292 2.88 -28.39 24.58
CA GLU A 292 1.83 -29.34 24.14
C GLU A 292 0.39 -28.80 24.29
N GLY A 293 0.22 -27.48 24.10
CA GLY A 293 -1.06 -26.80 24.29
C GLY A 293 -1.49 -26.67 25.75
N GLN A 294 -0.68 -27.12 26.71
CA GLN A 294 -0.88 -26.86 28.12
C GLN A 294 -0.27 -25.51 28.50
N GLY A 295 -1.07 -24.68 29.17
CA GLY A 295 -0.62 -23.42 29.72
C GLY A 295 -1.63 -22.92 30.74
N ASP A 296 -1.67 -21.62 30.98
CA ASP A 296 -2.38 -21.03 32.11
C ASP A 296 -3.64 -20.26 31.69
N SER A 297 -4.20 -19.48 32.61
CA SER A 297 -5.39 -18.69 32.37
C SER A 297 -5.14 -17.45 31.50
N ASN A 298 -3.87 -17.06 31.28
CA ASN A 298 -3.45 -15.96 30.40
C ASN A 298 -3.27 -16.40 28.94
N ASP A 299 -3.68 -17.63 28.60
CA ASP A 299 -3.76 -18.10 27.21
C ASP A 299 -5.16 -17.90 26.62
N VAL A 300 -6.11 -17.38 27.41
CA VAL A 300 -7.54 -17.36 27.06
C VAL A 300 -7.90 -16.05 26.35
N TRP A 301 -8.43 -16.20 25.14
CA TRP A 301 -8.89 -15.11 24.29
C TRP A 301 -10.39 -15.25 24.01
N GLN A 302 -11.14 -14.18 24.17
CA GLN A 302 -12.54 -14.10 23.73
C GLN A 302 -12.60 -13.64 22.28
N VAL A 303 -13.32 -14.38 21.44
CA VAL A 303 -13.55 -14.00 20.04
C VAL A 303 -14.76 -13.07 19.96
N GLN A 304 -14.58 -11.90 19.35
CA GLN A 304 -15.68 -10.99 19.06
C GLN A 304 -15.75 -10.68 17.56
N ILE A 305 -16.90 -10.98 16.96
CA ILE A 305 -17.24 -10.58 15.59
C ILE A 305 -17.69 -9.11 15.61
N ILE A 306 -17.09 -8.25 14.79
CA ILE A 306 -17.48 -6.83 14.69
C ILE A 306 -18.89 -6.71 14.13
N GLY A 307 -19.80 -6.15 14.93
CA GLY A 307 -21.21 -6.03 14.56
C GLY A 307 -21.99 -7.34 14.65
N GLY A 308 -21.38 -8.40 15.16
CA GLY A 308 -22.04 -9.68 15.42
C GLY A 308 -22.91 -9.66 16.67
N LYS A 309 -23.83 -10.62 16.74
CA LYS A 309 -24.72 -10.90 17.85
C LYS A 309 -24.37 -12.24 18.48
N ASP A 310 -24.89 -12.47 19.69
CA ASP A 310 -24.75 -13.77 20.36
C ASP A 310 -25.29 -14.90 19.49
N GLY A 311 -24.45 -15.91 19.26
CA GLY A 311 -24.77 -17.05 18.41
C GLY A 311 -24.27 -16.96 16.97
N ASP A 312 -23.82 -15.79 16.52
CA ASP A 312 -23.21 -15.64 15.18
C ASP A 312 -21.94 -16.50 15.07
N ILE A 313 -21.81 -17.22 13.97
CA ILE A 313 -20.71 -18.14 13.71
C ILE A 313 -19.52 -17.38 13.11
N VAL A 314 -18.31 -17.74 13.52
CA VAL A 314 -17.09 -17.22 12.90
C VAL A 314 -16.93 -17.84 11.51
N GLU A 315 -16.87 -16.97 10.51
CA GLU A 315 -16.71 -17.35 9.11
C GLU A 315 -15.32 -16.96 8.57
N THR A 316 -14.77 -17.80 7.70
CA THR A 316 -13.51 -17.57 6.99
C THR A 316 -13.67 -16.44 5.96
N VAL A 317 -12.66 -15.57 5.83
CA VAL A 317 -12.56 -14.39 4.94
C VAL A 317 -13.57 -13.26 5.22
N THR A 318 -14.83 -13.57 5.54
CA THR A 318 -15.92 -12.59 5.69
C THR A 318 -15.96 -11.96 7.09
N SER A 319 -15.73 -12.76 8.14
CA SER A 319 -15.84 -12.26 9.51
C SER A 319 -14.65 -11.38 9.88
N ARG A 320 -14.96 -10.19 10.42
CA ARG A 320 -13.98 -9.31 11.04
C ARG A 320 -13.98 -9.58 12.53
N LEU A 321 -12.83 -10.00 13.04
CA LEU A 321 -12.67 -10.53 14.39
C LEU A 321 -11.79 -9.60 15.23
N ILE A 322 -12.12 -9.49 16.51
CA ILE A 322 -11.27 -8.90 17.54
C ILE A 322 -11.07 -9.98 18.60
N PHE A 323 -9.82 -10.20 19.01
CA PHE A 323 -9.48 -11.12 20.07
C PHE A 323 -9.20 -10.35 21.35
N TYR A 324 -10.06 -10.52 22.35
CA TYR A 324 -9.93 -9.89 23.65
C TYR A 324 -9.24 -10.84 24.61
N HIS A 325 -8.14 -10.41 25.20
CA HIS A 325 -7.49 -11.16 26.25
C HIS A 325 -8.36 -11.16 27.51
N TYR A 326 -8.74 -12.35 28.00
CA TYR A 326 -9.77 -12.49 29.03
C TYR A 326 -9.38 -11.89 30.38
N ILE A 327 -8.11 -12.06 30.79
CA ILE A 327 -7.61 -11.59 32.11
C ILE A 327 -7.14 -10.14 32.03
N GLU A 328 -6.16 -9.88 31.17
CA GLU A 328 -5.56 -8.54 31.04
C GLU A 328 -6.44 -7.47 30.38
N ARG A 329 -7.62 -7.84 29.87
CA ARG A 329 -8.63 -6.91 29.30
C ARG A 329 -8.07 -5.99 28.23
N CYS A 330 -7.31 -6.56 27.30
CA CYS A 330 -6.71 -5.87 26.16
C CYS A 330 -7.08 -6.58 24.86
N VAL A 331 -6.86 -5.94 23.72
CA VAL A 331 -7.13 -6.53 22.40
C VAL A 331 -5.83 -6.89 21.68
N LEU A 332 -5.80 -8.05 21.04
CA LEU A 332 -4.70 -8.48 20.18
C LEU A 332 -4.60 -7.53 18.99
N THR A 333 -3.47 -6.84 18.84
CA THR A 333 -3.26 -5.86 17.77
C THR A 333 -1.87 -5.96 17.17
N THR A 334 -1.69 -5.41 15.98
CA THR A 334 -0.39 -5.20 15.34
C THR A 334 -0.04 -3.72 15.33
N THR A 335 1.24 -3.39 15.53
CA THR A 335 1.72 -2.01 15.41
C THR A 335 2.33 -1.76 14.03
N ALA A 336 2.51 -0.50 13.64
CA ALA A 336 3.24 -0.17 12.40
C ALA A 336 4.77 -0.27 12.57
N LYS A 337 5.25 -0.69 13.76
CA LYS A 337 6.67 -0.74 14.07
C LYS A 337 7.21 -2.14 13.79
N GLN A 338 8.35 -2.18 13.15
CA GLN A 338 9.12 -3.40 13.00
C GLN A 338 9.93 -3.66 14.26
N LEU A 339 10.08 -4.94 14.58
CA LEU A 339 11.03 -5.39 15.58
C LEU A 339 12.46 -5.14 15.07
N PRO A 340 13.43 -4.94 15.98
CA PRO A 340 14.84 -4.88 15.59
C PRO A 340 15.34 -6.20 14.96
N LYS A 341 16.62 -6.22 14.55
CA LYS A 341 17.26 -7.39 13.90
C LYS A 341 17.07 -8.72 14.64
N TRP A 342 16.95 -8.71 15.97
CA TRP A 342 16.68 -9.92 16.77
C TRP A 342 15.29 -10.54 16.55
N GLY A 343 14.34 -9.76 16.02
CA GLY A 343 12.99 -10.18 15.64
C GLY A 343 12.81 -10.19 14.12
N PHE A 344 13.91 -10.32 13.37
CA PHE A 344 13.93 -10.48 11.91
C PHE A 344 13.22 -9.36 11.13
N GLU A 345 13.13 -8.16 11.71
CA GLU A 345 12.45 -7.00 11.09
C GLU A 345 10.96 -7.25 10.76
N GLN A 346 10.37 -8.24 11.41
CA GLN A 346 8.93 -8.54 11.35
C GLN A 346 8.13 -7.49 12.15
N GLN A 347 6.82 -7.35 11.88
CA GLN A 347 6.03 -6.34 12.62
C GLN A 347 5.67 -6.85 14.03
N GLU A 348 5.60 -5.92 14.97
CA GLU A 348 5.31 -6.18 16.38
C GLU A 348 3.83 -6.51 16.61
N VAL A 349 3.55 -7.65 17.25
CA VAL A 349 2.23 -8.01 17.81
C VAL A 349 2.22 -7.68 19.30
N THR A 350 1.12 -7.08 19.76
CA THR A 350 0.98 -6.61 21.15
C THR A 350 -0.46 -6.75 21.62
N CYS A 351 -0.69 -6.63 22.92
CA CYS A 351 -2.02 -6.52 23.49
C CYS A 351 -2.29 -5.08 23.93
N ASN A 352 -3.21 -4.41 23.26
CA ASN A 352 -3.51 -2.99 23.46
C ASN A 352 -4.65 -2.82 24.47
N PRO A 353 -4.45 -2.09 25.59
CA PRO A 353 -5.52 -1.79 26.53
C PRO A 353 -6.67 -0.96 25.90
N ASN A 354 -6.39 -0.21 24.83
CA ASN A 354 -7.41 0.51 24.10
C ASN A 354 -8.15 -0.44 23.13
N ILE A 355 -9.34 -0.85 23.56
CA ILE A 355 -10.24 -1.76 22.84
C ILE A 355 -10.66 -1.22 21.46
N ARG A 356 -10.77 0.10 21.28
CA ARG A 356 -11.24 0.72 20.03
C ARG A 356 -10.14 0.89 18.99
N ASP A 357 -9.09 0.09 19.04
CA ASP A 357 -7.99 0.13 18.09
C ASP A 357 -8.42 -0.41 16.72
N ARG A 358 -8.26 0.41 15.68
CA ARG A 358 -8.57 0.02 14.29
C ARG A 358 -7.63 -1.06 13.76
N SER A 359 -6.44 -1.21 14.35
CA SER A 359 -5.44 -2.23 13.94
C SER A 359 -5.66 -3.58 14.62
N ALA A 360 -6.61 -3.69 15.56
CA ALA A 360 -6.92 -4.92 16.28
C ALA A 360 -7.88 -5.85 15.51
N VAL A 361 -8.18 -5.53 14.25
CA VAL A 361 -9.11 -6.30 13.42
C VAL A 361 -8.34 -7.39 12.67
N TRP A 362 -8.78 -8.63 12.85
CA TRP A 362 -8.23 -9.82 12.22
C TRP A 362 -9.29 -10.53 11.38
N ASN A 363 -8.85 -11.35 10.44
CA ASN A 363 -9.70 -12.28 9.71
C ASN A 363 -9.03 -13.65 9.66
N VAL A 364 -9.83 -14.72 9.69
CA VAL A 364 -9.36 -16.06 9.36
C VAL A 364 -9.20 -16.08 7.84
N GLU A 365 -7.97 -16.28 7.35
CA GLU A 365 -7.69 -16.33 5.92
C GLU A 365 -7.73 -17.77 5.40
N ASP A 366 -6.99 -18.67 6.04
CA ASP A 366 -7.00 -20.12 5.77
C ASP A 366 -7.71 -20.87 6.91
N ASN A 367 -8.41 -21.94 6.58
CA ASN A 367 -9.20 -22.77 7.49
C ASN A 367 -9.16 -24.21 6.98
N GLN A 368 -8.50 -25.08 7.73
CA GLN A 368 -8.33 -26.50 7.41
C GLN A 368 -9.07 -27.32 8.45
N PHE A 369 -10.15 -27.96 8.01
CA PHE A 369 -10.97 -28.83 8.85
C PHE A 369 -11.79 -29.82 8.01
N ASP A 370 -11.34 -31.08 7.96
CA ASP A 370 -11.86 -32.10 7.03
C ASP A 370 -13.33 -32.49 7.25
N LYS A 371 -13.89 -32.21 8.45
CA LYS A 371 -15.26 -32.61 8.80
C LYS A 371 -16.33 -31.60 8.34
N LEU A 372 -15.95 -30.47 7.75
CA LEU A 372 -16.89 -29.45 7.26
C LEU A 372 -16.88 -29.36 5.72
N PRO A 373 -18.02 -29.00 5.10
CA PRO A 373 -18.09 -28.83 3.66
C PRO A 373 -17.31 -27.59 3.21
N SER A 374 -16.54 -27.76 2.14
CA SER A 374 -15.77 -26.67 1.53
C SER A 374 -16.60 -25.86 0.54
N VAL A 375 -16.44 -24.53 0.56
CA VAL A 375 -17.09 -23.59 -0.37
C VAL A 375 -16.05 -22.83 -1.19
N ASN A 376 -16.39 -22.47 -2.43
CA ASN A 376 -15.52 -21.67 -3.29
C ASN A 376 -15.64 -20.17 -2.96
N PHE A 377 -14.52 -19.54 -2.64
CA PHE A 377 -14.46 -18.13 -2.23
C PHE A 377 -14.29 -17.13 -3.37
N GLN A 378 -14.26 -17.56 -4.65
CA GLN A 378 -14.17 -16.64 -5.80
C GLN A 378 -15.26 -15.56 -5.83
N VAL A 379 -16.44 -15.84 -5.26
CA VAL A 379 -17.57 -14.89 -5.21
C VAL A 379 -17.24 -13.62 -4.40
N TYR A 380 -16.29 -13.71 -3.46
CA TYR A 380 -15.90 -12.59 -2.60
C TYR A 380 -14.73 -11.76 -3.16
N ALA A 381 -14.28 -12.08 -4.39
CA ALA A 381 -13.20 -11.35 -5.02
C ALA A 381 -13.57 -9.87 -5.25
N PRO A 382 -12.71 -8.92 -4.82
CA PRO A 382 -12.98 -7.50 -4.96
C PRO A 382 -12.94 -7.06 -6.43
N GLY A 383 -13.83 -6.13 -6.79
CA GLY A 383 -13.82 -5.48 -8.10
C GLY A 383 -12.61 -4.55 -8.30
N PHE A 384 -12.44 -4.06 -9.54
CA PHE A 384 -11.30 -3.22 -9.93
C PHE A 384 -11.11 -1.99 -9.04
N ILE A 385 -12.18 -1.25 -8.71
CA ILE A 385 -12.09 -0.02 -7.91
C ILE A 385 -11.54 -0.30 -6.51
N SER A 386 -11.99 -1.38 -5.86
CA SER A 386 -11.48 -1.76 -4.54
C SER A 386 -10.00 -2.12 -4.62
N ARG A 387 -9.61 -2.92 -5.63
CA ARG A 387 -8.21 -3.29 -5.88
C ARG A 387 -7.33 -2.07 -6.18
N PHE A 388 -7.86 -1.10 -6.92
CA PHE A 388 -7.18 0.15 -7.27
C PHE A 388 -6.84 0.96 -6.01
N PHE A 389 -7.83 1.23 -5.15
CA PHE A 389 -7.59 1.99 -3.90
C PHE A 389 -6.69 1.24 -2.93
N GLU A 390 -6.87 -0.08 -2.80
CA GLU A 390 -6.04 -0.91 -1.93
C GLU A 390 -4.57 -0.89 -2.38
N SER A 391 -4.31 -1.02 -3.68
CA SER A 391 -2.95 -0.93 -4.23
C SER A 391 -2.30 0.42 -3.93
N HIS A 392 -3.04 1.52 -4.04
CA HIS A 392 -2.53 2.84 -3.66
C HIS A 392 -2.24 2.98 -2.17
N ALA A 393 -3.09 2.40 -1.32
CA ALA A 393 -2.86 2.40 0.12
C ALA A 393 -1.56 1.65 0.48
N VAL A 394 -1.33 0.49 -0.14
CA VAL A 394 -0.08 -0.29 0.02
C VAL A 394 1.12 0.47 -0.53
N MET A 395 1.02 1.15 -1.68
CA MET A 395 2.09 1.98 -2.24
C MET A 395 2.49 3.14 -1.30
N LEU A 396 1.51 3.86 -0.75
CA LEU A 396 1.75 4.96 0.19
C LEU A 396 2.39 4.47 1.48
N GLN A 397 1.90 3.34 2.01
CA GLN A 397 2.48 2.72 3.20
C GLN A 397 3.92 2.24 2.95
N GLY A 398 4.15 1.55 1.83
CA GLY A 398 5.49 1.14 1.42
C GLY A 398 6.45 2.32 1.35
N ASN A 399 6.04 3.41 0.72
CA ASN A 399 6.85 4.63 0.63
C ASN A 399 7.14 5.25 2.01
N SER A 400 6.17 5.25 2.94
CA SER A 400 6.39 5.73 4.31
C SER A 400 7.32 4.84 5.15
N GLY A 401 7.41 3.55 4.80
CA GLY A 401 8.25 2.56 5.46
C GLY A 401 9.69 2.52 4.94
N LEU A 402 9.99 3.16 3.81
CA LEU A 402 11.34 3.22 3.24
C LEU A 402 12.23 4.11 4.12
N LYS A 403 12.95 3.48 5.04
CA LYS A 403 14.06 4.09 5.76
C LYS A 403 15.38 3.68 5.10
N PRO A 404 16.36 4.59 5.01
CA PRO A 404 17.67 4.23 4.50
C PRO A 404 18.29 3.16 5.39
N LYS A 405 18.85 2.11 4.77
CA LYS A 405 19.51 1.06 5.53
C LYS A 405 20.82 1.58 6.12
N GLU A 406 21.20 1.05 7.27
CA GLU A 406 22.50 1.36 7.87
C GLU A 406 23.62 1.00 6.89
N GLY A 407 24.45 2.00 6.53
CA GLY A 407 25.57 1.82 5.59
C GLY A 407 25.24 2.12 4.12
N GLU A 408 24.00 2.45 3.76
CA GLU A 408 23.68 2.94 2.42
C GLU A 408 24.15 4.39 2.24
N VAL A 409 24.77 4.67 1.09
CA VAL A 409 25.21 6.02 0.73
C VAL A 409 23.99 6.85 0.34
N THR A 410 23.50 7.66 1.26
CA THR A 410 22.38 8.60 1.02
C THR A 410 22.89 10.03 0.88
N SER A 411 22.31 10.80 -0.04
CA SER A 411 22.53 12.24 -0.14
C SER A 411 21.36 13.03 0.46
N ARG A 412 21.62 14.27 0.89
CA ARG A 412 20.61 15.22 1.41
C ARG A 412 20.21 16.21 0.31
N PRO A 413 18.95 16.69 0.27
CA PRO A 413 18.47 17.58 -0.80
C PRO A 413 19.32 18.83 -1.05
N TRP A 414 19.87 19.46 0.00
CA TRP A 414 20.72 20.64 -0.13
C TRP A 414 22.08 20.37 -0.80
N GLN A 415 22.50 19.11 -0.90
CA GLN A 415 23.77 18.71 -1.50
C GLN A 415 23.72 18.70 -3.03
N TRP A 416 22.52 18.54 -3.61
CA TRP A 416 22.35 18.35 -5.05
C TRP A 416 22.72 19.59 -5.87
N PRO A 417 22.30 20.83 -5.51
CA PRO A 417 22.61 22.01 -6.33
C PRO A 417 24.11 22.38 -6.38
N ILE A 418 24.88 21.97 -5.37
CA ILE A 418 26.32 22.28 -5.24
C ILE A 418 27.21 21.06 -5.54
N ASN A 419 26.63 19.94 -5.95
CA ASN A 419 27.32 18.67 -6.18
C ASN A 419 28.24 18.26 -5.01
N TYR A 420 27.76 18.41 -3.78
CA TYR A 420 28.52 18.08 -2.59
C TYR A 420 28.34 16.61 -2.23
N ARG A 421 29.46 15.89 -2.07
CA ARG A 421 29.44 14.50 -1.60
C ARG A 421 30.17 14.44 -0.27
N VAL A 422 29.47 14.04 0.79
CA VAL A 422 30.12 13.71 2.06
C VAL A 422 30.94 12.45 1.82
N SER A 423 32.26 12.58 1.94
CA SER A 423 33.22 11.48 1.88
C SER A 423 33.01 10.49 3.01
#